data_AF-A0A8B8CP26-F1
#
_entry.id   AF-A0A8B8CP26-F1
#
_cell.length_a   1.000
_cell.length_b   1.000
_cell.length_c   1.000
_cell.angle_alpha   90.00
_cell.angle_beta   90.00
_cell.angle_gamma   90.00
#
_symmetry.space_group_name_H-M   'P 1'
#
loop_
_entity.id
_entity.type
_entity.pdbx_description
1 polymer ?
#
loop_
_entity_poly.entity_id
_entity_poly.type
_entity_poly.pdbx_seq_one_letter_code
_entity_poly.pdbx_strand_id
1 'polypeptide(L)'
;MATGTDDSRTCAVAECDKGPILQTDGRVDARAFAVPRNERSGFRVNWDDAGFASFHEHCWFDLIKSAREKDSRLTMTETEMVKEAVKTAEIHDSLDRLKREAEHIAHLIKNSKYCMAFTGAGISTAAGIGDFRGIHGKWTERDKKKTYGAKGTKKTPPRNMQVLRPTYTHEAIVKLLEKDHIKYLISQNVDGLHRLSGVGEGQISELHGNTFVEKCEKCNKRYVRNFRCGGKATNVPVNKCKHCRINHRTGRVCDDQKCKGYLMNTIINFGDYLEEDVINSAEEHAAKSDLVLALGTTLQVSPANSLVESGQTPTRLVICNRQVTDYDQTCLKLDEKGETLGSRVFGDCDKLMREVMRRILPEEERVKWEEDRSVRMLTYDTQRKL
;
A
#
# COMPACT_ATOMS: atom_id res chain seq x y z
N MET A 1 -20.53 0.96 -10.84
CA MET A 1 -20.56 -0.16 -11.80
C MET A 1 -19.63 0.17 -12.94
N ALA A 2 -18.52 -0.56 -13.05
CA ALA A 2 -17.70 -0.65 -14.24
C ALA A 2 -17.35 -2.14 -14.36
N THR A 3 -18.36 -2.94 -14.69
CA THR A 3 -18.20 -4.33 -15.14
C THR A 3 -17.76 -4.27 -16.59
N GLY A 4 -16.52 -3.82 -16.81
CA GLY A 4 -15.83 -4.11 -18.07
C GLY A 4 -15.41 -5.57 -18.01
N THR A 5 -16.01 -6.41 -18.84
CA THR A 5 -15.48 -7.73 -19.18
C THR A 5 -14.09 -7.51 -19.78
N ASP A 6 -13.05 -7.82 -19.00
CA ASP A 6 -11.64 -7.64 -19.38
C ASP A 6 -11.36 -8.50 -20.62
N ASP A 7 -10.85 -7.86 -21.68
CA ASP A 7 -10.22 -8.53 -22.82
C ASP A 7 -9.22 -9.54 -22.27
N SER A 8 -9.29 -10.78 -22.75
CA SER A 8 -8.42 -11.85 -22.30
C SER A 8 -6.95 -11.45 -22.53
N ARG A 9 -6.25 -11.02 -21.48
CA ARG A 9 -4.87 -10.54 -21.58
C ARG A 9 -3.99 -11.65 -22.16
N THR A 10 -3.16 -11.33 -23.13
CA THR A 10 -2.23 -12.28 -23.73
C THR A 10 -0.87 -12.18 -23.06
N CYS A 11 -0.20 -13.33 -22.91
CA CYS A 11 1.17 -13.35 -22.42
C CYS A 11 2.09 -12.66 -23.44
N ALA A 12 2.95 -11.78 -22.97
CA ALA A 12 3.88 -11.04 -23.81
C ALA A 12 5.09 -11.86 -24.27
N VAL A 13 5.31 -13.07 -23.75
CA VAL A 13 6.33 -13.98 -24.31
C VAL A 13 5.83 -14.50 -25.66
N ALA A 14 6.53 -14.18 -26.74
CA ALA A 14 6.12 -14.47 -28.12
C ALA A 14 5.91 -15.97 -28.39
N GLU A 15 6.68 -16.83 -27.73
CA GLU A 15 6.61 -18.29 -27.85
C GLU A 15 5.65 -18.94 -26.84
N CYS A 16 4.89 -18.16 -26.07
CA CYS A 16 3.96 -18.72 -25.09
C CYS A 16 2.78 -19.41 -25.78
N ASP A 17 2.58 -20.68 -25.47
CA ASP A 17 1.55 -21.55 -26.04
C ASP A 17 0.34 -21.78 -25.12
N LYS A 18 0.35 -21.22 -23.89
CA LYS A 18 -0.68 -21.45 -22.87
C LYS A 18 -2.01 -20.71 -23.10
N GLY A 19 -2.14 -20.01 -24.23
CA GLY A 19 -3.33 -19.24 -24.55
C GLY A 19 -3.45 -17.94 -23.75
N PRO A 20 -4.66 -17.40 -23.58
CA PRO A 20 -4.88 -16.17 -22.83
C PRO A 20 -4.74 -16.36 -21.31
N ILE A 21 -4.26 -15.33 -20.62
CA ILE A 21 -4.22 -15.25 -19.16
C ILE A 21 -5.65 -15.03 -18.65
N LEU A 22 -6.20 -16.01 -17.92
CA LEU A 22 -7.52 -15.89 -17.32
C LEU A 22 -7.47 -15.08 -16.03
N GLN A 23 -8.62 -14.54 -15.63
CA GLN A 23 -8.73 -13.81 -14.36
C GLN A 23 -8.44 -14.68 -13.12
N THR A 24 -8.58 -16.00 -13.24
CA THR A 24 -8.29 -16.99 -12.21
C THR A 24 -6.81 -17.32 -12.09
N ASP A 25 -6.02 -16.98 -13.10
CA ASP A 25 -4.64 -17.41 -13.23
C ASP A 25 -3.68 -16.48 -12.48
N GLY A 26 -2.53 -17.03 -12.10
CA GLY A 26 -1.40 -16.23 -11.64
C GLY A 26 -0.82 -15.43 -12.80
N ARG A 27 -0.58 -14.14 -12.58
CA ARG A 27 -0.04 -13.24 -13.62
C ARG A 27 0.97 -12.24 -13.06
N VAL A 28 1.77 -11.70 -13.96
CA VAL A 28 2.67 -10.58 -13.66
C VAL A 28 2.46 -9.47 -14.67
N ASP A 29 2.22 -8.26 -14.16
CA ASP A 29 2.15 -7.04 -14.95
C ASP A 29 3.42 -6.23 -14.67
N ALA A 30 4.22 -5.94 -15.71
CA ALA A 30 5.52 -5.28 -15.53
C ALA A 30 5.73 -4.17 -16.54
N ARG A 31 6.70 -3.29 -16.25
CA ARG A 31 7.03 -2.17 -17.13
C ARG A 31 8.52 -1.88 -17.21
N ALA A 32 9.06 -1.89 -18.43
CA ALA A 32 10.38 -1.37 -18.74
C ALA A 32 10.30 0.09 -19.24
N PHE A 33 11.28 0.93 -18.92
CA PHE A 33 11.35 2.31 -19.40
C PHE A 33 12.31 2.49 -20.59
N ALA A 34 13.27 1.59 -20.77
CA ALA A 34 14.20 1.59 -21.90
C ALA A 34 13.66 0.88 -23.15
N VAL A 35 12.55 1.35 -23.74
CA VAL A 35 12.03 0.79 -25.01
C VAL A 35 12.73 1.48 -26.20
N PRO A 36 13.54 0.79 -27.03
CA PRO A 36 14.10 1.39 -28.24
C PRO A 36 12.99 1.62 -29.28
N ARG A 37 12.97 2.79 -29.90
CA ARG A 37 11.98 3.10 -30.95
C ARG A 37 12.19 2.34 -32.26
N ASN A 38 13.43 1.91 -32.53
CA ASN A 38 13.86 1.39 -33.83
C ASN A 38 14.15 -0.12 -33.84
N GLU A 39 14.24 -0.75 -32.67
CA GLU A 39 14.46 -2.19 -32.52
C GLU A 39 13.17 -2.78 -31.96
N ARG A 40 12.23 -3.18 -32.81
CA ARG A 40 11.05 -3.95 -32.38
C ARG A 40 11.03 -5.37 -32.94
N SER A 41 11.85 -5.65 -33.96
CA SER A 41 11.94 -6.98 -34.58
C SER A 41 12.95 -7.85 -33.85
N GLY A 42 12.53 -9.06 -33.48
CA GLY A 42 13.41 -10.08 -32.88
C GLY A 42 13.35 -10.18 -31.34
N PHE A 43 12.49 -9.41 -30.68
CA PHE A 43 12.26 -9.61 -29.25
C PHE A 43 11.37 -10.83 -29.00
N ARG A 44 11.80 -11.66 -28.07
CA ARG A 44 11.03 -12.70 -27.41
C ARG A 44 9.93 -12.12 -26.51
N VAL A 45 10.07 -10.87 -26.07
CA VAL A 45 9.05 -10.17 -25.26
C VAL A 45 8.39 -9.03 -26.04
N ASN A 46 7.07 -9.12 -26.17
CA ASN A 46 6.21 -8.13 -26.80
C ASN A 46 5.84 -7.01 -25.83
N TRP A 47 6.72 -6.02 -25.68
CA TRP A 47 6.43 -4.79 -24.92
C TRP A 47 5.56 -3.83 -25.74
N ASP A 48 4.60 -3.17 -25.10
CA ASP A 48 3.84 -2.10 -25.75
C ASP A 48 4.66 -0.80 -25.93
N ASP A 49 4.09 0.18 -26.64
CA ASP A 49 4.73 1.48 -26.91
C ASP A 49 5.13 2.27 -25.65
N ALA A 50 4.48 1.98 -24.51
CA ALA A 50 4.72 2.62 -23.23
C ALA A 50 5.57 1.75 -22.27
N GLY A 51 6.04 0.60 -22.77
CA GLY A 51 6.91 -0.37 -22.13
C GLY A 51 6.20 -1.33 -21.19
N PHE A 52 4.89 -1.49 -21.28
CA PHE A 52 4.12 -2.45 -20.48
C PHE A 52 4.09 -3.82 -21.13
N ALA A 53 4.02 -4.84 -20.28
CA ALA A 53 3.77 -6.22 -20.68
C ALA A 53 3.07 -6.98 -19.55
N SER A 54 2.22 -7.94 -19.94
CA SER A 54 1.59 -8.89 -19.03
C SER A 54 2.09 -10.30 -19.34
N PHE A 55 2.27 -11.10 -18.30
CA PHE A 55 2.85 -12.44 -18.41
C PHE A 55 2.04 -13.43 -17.59
N HIS A 56 1.95 -14.67 -18.06
CA HIS A 56 1.70 -15.76 -17.13
C HIS A 56 2.82 -15.79 -16.08
N GLU A 57 2.47 -16.14 -14.84
CA GLU A 57 3.42 -16.16 -13.72
C GLU A 57 4.68 -16.98 -14.02
N HIS A 58 4.53 -18.21 -14.50
CA HIS A 58 5.66 -19.07 -14.85
C HIS A 58 6.53 -18.48 -15.98
N CYS A 59 5.93 -17.91 -17.04
CA CYS A 59 6.67 -17.27 -18.13
C CYS A 59 7.55 -16.14 -17.62
N TRP A 60 7.04 -15.34 -16.67
CA TRP A 60 7.79 -14.25 -16.07
C TRP A 60 9.00 -14.75 -15.27
N PHE A 61 8.84 -15.80 -14.46
CA PHE A 61 9.95 -16.35 -13.69
C PHE A 61 11.01 -17.03 -14.56
N ASP A 62 10.60 -17.72 -15.63
CA ASP A 62 11.50 -18.28 -16.63
C ASP A 62 12.29 -17.17 -17.36
N LEU A 63 11.63 -16.04 -17.64
CA LEU A 63 12.24 -14.87 -18.25
C LEU A 63 13.29 -14.22 -17.33
N ILE A 64 12.96 -14.06 -16.03
CA ILE A 64 13.92 -13.58 -15.02
C ILE A 64 15.13 -14.50 -14.93
N LYS A 65 14.91 -15.83 -14.89
CA LYS A 65 15.98 -16.82 -14.84
C LYS A 65 16.91 -16.68 -16.04
N SER A 66 16.33 -16.64 -17.25
CA SER A 66 17.07 -16.46 -18.51
C SER A 66 17.90 -15.17 -18.52
N ALA A 67 17.34 -14.05 -18.03
CA ALA A 67 18.05 -12.77 -17.95
C ALA A 67 19.18 -12.74 -16.91
N ARG A 68 19.09 -13.54 -15.84
CA ARG A 68 20.14 -13.67 -14.82
C ARG A 68 21.29 -14.55 -15.31
N GLU A 69 20.97 -15.67 -15.94
CA GLU A 69 21.94 -16.66 -16.43
C GLU A 69 22.64 -16.24 -17.73
N LYS A 70 22.26 -15.08 -18.31
CA LYS A 70 22.74 -14.58 -19.62
C LYS A 70 22.54 -15.61 -20.73
N ASP A 71 21.36 -16.22 -20.71
CA ASP A 71 20.93 -17.18 -21.72
C ASP A 71 20.92 -16.53 -23.12
N SER A 72 21.41 -17.25 -24.14
CA SER A 72 21.47 -16.77 -25.53
C SER A 72 20.09 -16.51 -26.15
N ARG A 73 19.01 -16.96 -25.49
CA ARG A 73 17.61 -16.73 -25.91
C ARG A 73 17.12 -15.30 -25.72
N LEU A 74 17.83 -14.44 -24.99
CA LEU A 74 17.50 -13.02 -24.85
C LEU A 74 18.61 -12.18 -25.47
N THR A 75 18.22 -11.16 -26.24
CA THR A 75 19.16 -10.12 -26.66
C THR A 75 19.69 -9.35 -25.44
N MET A 76 20.81 -8.62 -25.60
CA MET A 76 21.32 -7.75 -24.55
C MET A 76 20.28 -6.71 -24.10
N THR A 77 19.59 -6.10 -25.08
CA THR A 77 18.51 -5.14 -24.84
C THR A 77 17.37 -5.76 -24.03
N GLU A 78 16.90 -6.96 -24.37
CA GLU A 78 15.86 -7.64 -23.59
C GLU A 78 16.30 -7.98 -22.18
N THR A 79 17.54 -8.43 -22.04
CA THR A 79 18.11 -8.75 -20.73
C THR A 79 18.09 -7.53 -19.81
N GLU A 80 18.43 -6.34 -20.34
CA GLU A 80 18.37 -5.08 -19.60
C GLU A 80 16.93 -4.67 -19.28
N MET A 81 16.02 -4.75 -20.27
CA MET A 81 14.61 -4.42 -20.07
C MET A 81 13.94 -5.32 -19.03
N VAL A 82 14.21 -6.63 -19.04
CA VAL A 82 13.68 -7.57 -18.04
C VAL A 82 14.21 -7.22 -16.65
N LYS A 83 15.53 -7.00 -16.50
CA LYS A 83 16.13 -6.61 -15.21
C LYS A 83 15.56 -5.30 -14.67
N GLU A 84 15.24 -4.37 -15.56
CA GLU A 84 14.57 -3.13 -15.21
C GLU A 84 13.12 -3.35 -14.77
N ALA A 85 12.36 -4.12 -15.55
CA ALA A 85 10.96 -4.41 -15.32
C ALA A 85 10.71 -5.20 -14.03
N VAL A 86 11.70 -5.96 -13.52
CA VAL A 86 11.64 -6.57 -12.17
C VAL A 86 11.35 -5.52 -11.08
N LYS A 87 11.82 -4.29 -11.24
CA LYS A 87 11.63 -3.22 -10.23
C LYS A 87 10.19 -2.69 -10.18
N THR A 88 9.42 -2.90 -11.25
CA THR A 88 8.05 -2.40 -11.40
C THR A 88 7.02 -3.53 -11.45
N ALA A 89 7.47 -4.79 -11.48
CA ALA A 89 6.62 -5.97 -11.57
C ALA A 89 5.61 -6.03 -10.43
N GLU A 90 4.34 -6.07 -10.81
CA GLU A 90 3.19 -6.35 -9.96
C GLU A 90 2.76 -7.80 -10.20
N ILE A 91 2.92 -8.64 -9.20
CA ILE A 91 2.55 -10.04 -9.22
C ILE A 91 1.14 -10.19 -8.65
N HIS A 92 0.37 -11.08 -9.25
CA HIS A 92 -0.96 -11.45 -8.82
C HIS A 92 -1.03 -12.97 -8.72
N ASP A 93 -1.20 -13.48 -7.52
CA ASP A 93 -1.42 -14.89 -7.25
C ASP A 93 -2.71 -15.38 -7.91
N SER A 94 -2.73 -16.66 -8.29
CA SER A 94 -3.95 -17.32 -8.75
C SER A 94 -5.05 -17.28 -7.69
N LEU A 95 -6.30 -17.38 -8.11
CA LEU A 95 -7.44 -17.34 -7.20
C LEU A 95 -7.38 -18.46 -6.16
N ASP A 96 -6.90 -19.64 -6.54
CA ASP A 96 -6.77 -20.77 -5.63
C ASP A 96 -5.68 -20.55 -4.58
N ARG A 97 -4.53 -19.97 -4.99
CA ARG A 97 -3.48 -19.59 -4.04
C ARG A 97 -4.00 -18.52 -3.08
N LEU A 98 -4.65 -17.48 -3.59
CA LEU A 98 -5.26 -16.44 -2.77
C LEU A 98 -6.21 -17.01 -1.70
N LYS A 99 -7.09 -17.94 -2.09
CA LYS A 99 -8.05 -18.57 -1.17
C LYS A 99 -7.37 -19.42 -0.10
N ARG A 100 -6.32 -20.19 -0.47
CA ARG A 100 -5.55 -21.00 0.49
C ARG A 100 -4.81 -20.11 1.49
N GLU A 101 -4.13 -19.08 1.02
CA GLU A 101 -3.42 -18.15 1.91
C GLU A 101 -4.40 -17.38 2.81
N ALA A 102 -5.57 -16.98 2.30
CA ALA A 102 -6.60 -16.34 3.11
C ALA A 102 -7.12 -17.25 4.25
N GLU A 103 -7.18 -18.57 4.02
CA GLU A 103 -7.49 -19.56 5.06
C GLU A 103 -6.43 -19.63 6.14
N HIS A 104 -5.17 -19.73 5.72
CA HIS A 104 -4.05 -19.68 6.65
C HIS A 104 -4.01 -18.38 7.46
N ILE A 105 -4.16 -17.23 6.80
CA ILE A 105 -4.16 -15.91 7.45
C ILE A 105 -5.32 -15.78 8.44
N ALA A 106 -6.53 -16.24 8.07
CA ALA A 106 -7.66 -16.23 8.99
C ALA A 106 -7.40 -17.10 10.23
N HIS A 107 -6.74 -18.25 10.07
CA HIS A 107 -6.29 -19.08 11.18
C HIS A 107 -5.28 -18.35 12.07
N LEU A 108 -4.28 -17.69 11.48
CA LEU A 108 -3.29 -16.91 12.23
C LEU A 108 -3.95 -15.78 13.04
N ILE A 109 -4.87 -15.03 12.44
CA ILE A 109 -5.59 -13.93 13.11
C ILE A 109 -6.42 -14.44 14.29
N LYS A 110 -7.13 -15.57 14.13
CA LYS A 110 -7.96 -16.14 15.21
C LYS A 110 -7.14 -16.65 16.40
N ASN A 111 -5.92 -17.12 16.17
CA ASN A 111 -5.05 -17.69 17.20
C ASN A 111 -4.03 -16.70 17.78
N SER A 112 -3.90 -15.52 17.18
CA SER A 112 -3.02 -14.46 17.67
C SER A 112 -3.59 -13.83 18.93
N LYS A 113 -2.73 -13.63 19.94
CA LYS A 113 -3.07 -12.87 21.14
C LYS A 113 -2.98 -11.37 20.89
N TYR A 114 -2.05 -10.97 20.02
CA TYR A 114 -1.79 -9.58 19.70
C TYR A 114 -1.47 -9.41 18.21
N CYS A 115 -2.53 -9.33 17.40
CA CYS A 115 -2.40 -9.04 15.98
C CYS A 115 -2.34 -7.53 15.76
N MET A 116 -1.34 -7.07 15.03
CA MET A 116 -1.21 -5.68 14.62
C MET A 116 -1.32 -5.57 13.09
N ALA A 117 -2.05 -4.58 12.61
CA ALA A 117 -2.04 -4.22 11.19
C ALA A 117 -0.97 -3.15 10.92
N PHE A 118 -0.25 -3.29 9.81
CA PHE A 118 0.71 -2.33 9.31
C PHE A 118 0.36 -1.97 7.86
N THR A 119 -0.02 -0.73 7.57
CA THR A 119 -0.57 -0.36 6.26
C THR A 119 0.21 0.70 5.51
N GLY A 120 0.33 0.56 4.20
CA GLY A 120 0.87 1.56 3.28
C GLY A 120 -0.06 1.92 2.13
N ALA A 121 0.45 2.68 1.16
CA ALA A 121 -0.37 3.35 0.15
C ALA A 121 -1.17 2.39 -0.75
N GLY A 122 -0.73 1.14 -0.87
CA GLY A 122 -1.36 0.09 -1.66
C GLY A 122 -2.82 -0.16 -1.27
N ILE A 123 -3.17 -0.04 0.02
CA ILE A 123 -4.57 -0.25 0.48
C ILE A 123 -5.53 0.84 0.02
N SER A 124 -5.01 2.00 -0.42
CA SER A 124 -5.79 3.16 -0.87
C SER A 124 -5.87 3.26 -2.40
N THR A 125 -5.21 2.37 -3.14
CA THR A 125 -5.20 2.39 -4.62
C THR A 125 -6.59 2.20 -5.23
N ALA A 126 -7.42 1.33 -4.65
CA ALA A 126 -8.80 1.12 -5.07
C ALA A 126 -9.72 2.32 -4.81
N ALA A 127 -9.33 3.24 -3.92
CA ALA A 127 -10.03 4.51 -3.71
C ALA A 127 -9.65 5.58 -4.76
N GLY A 128 -8.74 5.26 -5.70
CA GLY A 128 -8.26 6.19 -6.71
C GLY A 128 -7.05 7.02 -6.27
N ILE A 129 -6.43 6.71 -5.13
CA ILE A 129 -5.16 7.31 -4.70
C ILE A 129 -4.03 6.53 -5.38
N GLY A 130 -3.24 7.19 -6.23
CA GLY A 130 -2.04 6.57 -6.78
C GLY A 130 -1.05 6.22 -5.66
N ASP A 131 -0.39 5.06 -5.75
CA ASP A 131 0.67 4.70 -4.83
C ASP A 131 1.98 5.43 -5.15
N PHE A 132 3.04 5.06 -4.43
CA PHE A 132 4.36 5.67 -4.57
C PHE A 132 5.30 4.89 -5.51
N ARG A 133 5.21 3.56 -5.53
CA ARG A 133 6.23 2.66 -6.10
C ARG A 133 5.70 1.61 -7.08
N GLY A 134 4.38 1.48 -7.24
CA GLY A 134 3.75 0.59 -8.22
C GLY A 134 4.08 0.99 -9.66
N ILE A 135 3.50 0.29 -10.61
CA ILE A 135 3.77 0.46 -12.06
C ILE A 135 3.46 1.88 -12.57
N HIS A 136 2.57 2.57 -11.85
CA HIS A 136 2.19 3.97 -12.05
C HIS A 136 2.51 4.87 -10.85
N GLY A 137 3.33 4.39 -9.91
CA GLY A 137 3.61 5.07 -8.65
C GLY A 137 4.30 6.43 -8.84
N LYS A 138 4.04 7.36 -7.92
CA LYS A 138 4.59 8.73 -8.00
C LYS A 138 6.12 8.77 -8.13
N TRP A 139 6.84 7.95 -7.35
CA TRP A 139 8.30 7.88 -7.41
C TRP A 139 8.77 7.09 -8.63
N THR A 140 8.04 6.04 -9.03
CA THR A 140 8.28 5.29 -10.27
C THR A 140 8.27 6.24 -11.49
N GLU A 141 7.26 7.10 -11.61
CA GLU A 141 7.17 8.08 -12.71
C GLU A 141 8.23 9.19 -12.61
N ARG A 142 8.63 9.60 -11.39
CA ARG A 142 9.72 10.57 -11.20
C ARG A 142 11.06 9.99 -11.62
N ASP A 143 11.37 8.77 -11.18
CA ASP A 143 12.62 8.08 -11.48
C ASP A 143 12.68 7.77 -12.99
N LYS A 144 11.55 7.37 -13.60
CA LYS A 144 11.38 7.26 -15.06
C LYS A 144 11.81 8.55 -15.77
N LYS A 145 11.25 9.69 -15.37
CA LYS A 145 11.54 10.99 -16.01
C LYS A 145 12.99 11.42 -15.82
N LYS A 146 13.54 11.23 -14.60
CA LYS A 146 14.91 11.65 -14.26
C LYS A 146 15.96 10.80 -14.98
N THR A 147 15.75 9.48 -15.02
CA THR A 147 16.75 8.53 -15.54
C THR A 147 16.65 8.35 -17.05
N TYR A 148 15.43 8.39 -17.62
CA TYR A 148 15.20 8.00 -19.02
C TYR A 148 14.62 9.11 -19.90
N GLY A 149 14.46 10.34 -19.36
CA GLY A 149 13.93 11.48 -20.12
C GLY A 149 12.49 11.31 -20.63
N ALA A 150 11.79 10.27 -20.18
CA ALA A 150 10.51 9.88 -20.75
C ALA A 150 9.36 10.79 -20.28
N LYS A 151 8.34 10.95 -21.15
CA LYS A 151 7.10 11.66 -20.82
C LYS A 151 6.33 10.83 -19.79
N GLY A 152 6.33 11.28 -18.52
CA GLY A 152 5.58 10.62 -17.45
C GLY A 152 4.09 10.56 -17.74
N THR A 153 3.41 9.53 -17.23
CA THR A 153 1.95 9.41 -17.37
C THR A 153 1.28 10.42 -16.43
N LYS A 154 0.45 11.32 -16.97
CA LYS A 154 -0.30 12.32 -16.17
C LYS A 154 -1.55 11.69 -15.54
N LYS A 155 -1.43 10.58 -14.79
CA LYS A 155 -2.50 10.24 -13.84
C LYS A 155 -2.41 11.25 -12.71
N THR A 156 -3.16 12.33 -12.85
CA THR A 156 -3.25 13.37 -11.82
C THR A 156 -3.99 12.73 -10.65
N PRO A 157 -3.41 12.64 -9.45
CA PRO A 157 -4.16 12.18 -8.29
C PRO A 157 -5.43 13.03 -8.15
N PRO A 158 -6.52 12.46 -7.61
CA PRO A 158 -7.76 13.20 -7.44
C PRO A 158 -7.47 14.52 -6.75
N ARG A 159 -7.81 15.64 -7.41
CA ARG A 159 -7.48 16.99 -6.90
C ARG A 159 -8.15 17.28 -5.57
N ASN A 160 -9.23 16.56 -5.27
CA ASN A 160 -10.02 16.69 -4.06
C ASN A 160 -9.92 15.39 -3.23
N MET A 161 -9.20 15.45 -2.11
CA MET A 161 -9.06 14.31 -1.20
C MET A 161 -10.34 14.05 -0.40
N GLN A 162 -11.23 15.05 -0.27
CA GLN A 162 -12.46 14.94 0.52
C GLN A 162 -13.53 14.03 -0.10
N VAL A 163 -13.43 13.71 -1.40
CA VAL A 163 -14.38 12.81 -2.08
C VAL A 163 -13.97 11.33 -2.00
N LEU A 164 -12.83 11.05 -1.39
CA LEU A 164 -12.29 9.70 -1.28
C LEU A 164 -12.97 8.97 -0.13
N ARG A 165 -13.26 7.68 -0.36
CA ARG A 165 -13.88 6.80 0.62
C ARG A 165 -12.93 5.68 1.03
N PRO A 166 -13.03 5.17 2.26
CA PRO A 166 -12.31 3.98 2.68
C PRO A 166 -12.54 2.79 1.73
N THR A 167 -11.48 2.04 1.45
CA THR A 167 -11.55 0.79 0.68
C THR A 167 -12.09 -0.36 1.54
N TYR A 168 -12.34 -1.53 0.95
CA TYR A 168 -12.80 -2.68 1.72
C TYR A 168 -11.77 -3.06 2.81
N THR A 169 -10.47 -2.96 2.51
CA THR A 169 -9.40 -3.22 3.47
C THR A 169 -9.47 -2.30 4.70
N HIS A 170 -9.76 -1.01 4.52
CA HIS A 170 -9.94 -0.08 5.64
C HIS A 170 -11.13 -0.49 6.52
N GLU A 171 -12.28 -0.77 5.90
CA GLU A 171 -13.49 -1.20 6.62
C GLU A 171 -13.28 -2.53 7.34
N ALA A 172 -12.56 -3.48 6.72
CA ALA A 172 -12.24 -4.76 7.32
C ALA A 172 -11.34 -4.61 8.55
N ILE A 173 -10.34 -3.72 8.52
CA ILE A 173 -9.49 -3.43 9.69
C ILE A 173 -10.34 -2.86 10.83
N VAL A 174 -11.26 -1.93 10.56
CA VAL A 174 -12.19 -1.39 11.58
C VAL A 174 -13.01 -2.52 12.20
N LYS A 175 -13.60 -3.38 11.36
CA LYS A 175 -14.40 -4.50 11.83
C LYS A 175 -13.60 -5.50 12.66
N LEU A 176 -12.34 -5.73 12.32
CA LEU A 176 -11.43 -6.60 13.07
C LEU A 176 -10.94 -5.96 14.38
N LEU A 177 -10.77 -4.64 14.45
CA LEU A 177 -10.54 -3.90 15.69
C LEU A 177 -11.76 -4.00 16.62
N GLU A 178 -12.97 -3.81 16.10
CA GLU A 178 -14.22 -3.97 16.87
C GLU A 178 -14.41 -5.38 17.44
N LYS A 179 -13.95 -6.39 16.69
CA LYS A 179 -13.99 -7.81 17.10
C LYS A 179 -12.80 -8.23 17.94
N ASP A 180 -11.92 -7.29 18.30
CA ASP A 180 -10.71 -7.53 19.09
C ASP A 180 -9.75 -8.57 18.44
N HIS A 181 -9.88 -8.77 17.12
CA HIS A 181 -8.98 -9.61 16.32
C HIS A 181 -7.72 -8.86 15.92
N ILE A 182 -7.81 -7.55 15.68
CA ILE A 182 -6.65 -6.65 15.55
C ILE A 182 -6.63 -5.78 16.81
N LYS A 183 -5.47 -5.64 17.44
CA LYS A 183 -5.28 -4.85 18.66
C LYS A 183 -4.84 -3.43 18.38
N TYR A 184 -4.11 -3.23 17.29
CA TYR A 184 -3.55 -1.93 16.94
C TYR A 184 -3.26 -1.79 15.46
N LEU A 185 -3.27 -0.55 14.97
CA LEU A 185 -2.96 -0.19 13.59
C LEU A 185 -1.76 0.76 13.54
N ILE A 186 -0.76 0.42 12.74
CA ILE A 186 0.33 1.32 12.38
C ILE A 186 0.17 1.66 10.90
N SER A 187 0.16 2.95 10.56
CA SER A 187 -0.08 3.40 9.19
C SER A 187 1.00 4.35 8.71
N GLN A 188 1.49 4.09 7.49
CA GLN A 188 2.35 4.99 6.74
C GLN A 188 1.54 5.98 5.87
N ASN A 189 0.23 5.81 5.79
CA ASN A 189 -0.64 6.61 4.93
C ASN A 189 -0.99 7.94 5.57
N VAL A 190 -0.98 8.99 4.74
CA VAL A 190 -1.37 10.35 5.13
C VAL A 190 -2.77 10.74 4.63
N ASP A 191 -3.47 9.85 3.95
CA ASP A 191 -4.75 10.12 3.29
C ASP A 191 -5.92 10.32 4.27
N GLY A 192 -5.75 9.90 5.53
CA GLY A 192 -6.76 10.00 6.57
C GLY A 192 -7.97 9.07 6.38
N LEU A 193 -7.88 8.05 5.52
CA LEU A 193 -8.99 7.12 5.26
C LEU A 193 -9.24 6.18 6.43
N HIS A 194 -8.22 5.79 7.21
CA HIS A 194 -8.42 5.01 8.44
C HIS A 194 -9.24 5.76 9.49
N ARG A 195 -8.98 7.06 9.64
CA ARG A 195 -9.76 7.91 10.55
C ARG A 195 -11.20 8.07 10.06
N LEU A 196 -11.37 8.25 8.75
CA LEU A 196 -12.68 8.33 8.11
C LEU A 196 -13.47 7.02 8.23
N SER A 197 -12.80 5.86 8.21
CA SER A 197 -13.46 4.55 8.37
C SER A 197 -13.90 4.27 9.80
N GLY A 198 -13.48 5.06 10.78
CA GLY A 198 -13.89 4.93 12.19
C GLY A 198 -12.80 4.44 13.15
N VAL A 199 -11.53 4.35 12.71
CA VAL A 199 -10.43 4.01 13.64
C VAL A 199 -10.23 5.16 14.65
N GLY A 200 -10.27 4.83 15.95
CA GLY A 200 -10.11 5.81 17.03
C GLY A 200 -8.67 6.28 17.24
N GLU A 201 -8.48 7.44 17.91
CA GLU A 201 -7.15 8.02 18.19
C GLU A 201 -6.22 7.09 18.95
N GLY A 202 -6.74 6.36 19.94
CA GLY A 202 -5.97 5.43 20.75
C GLY A 202 -5.75 4.06 20.10
N GLN A 203 -6.11 3.88 18.82
CA GLN A 203 -6.00 2.60 18.10
C GLN A 203 -5.05 2.67 16.89
N ILE A 204 -4.47 3.83 16.62
CA ILE A 204 -3.65 4.06 15.42
C ILE A 204 -2.43 4.94 15.69
N SER A 205 -1.29 4.53 15.14
CA SER A 205 -0.12 5.40 14.95
C SER A 205 0.03 5.79 13.47
N GLU A 206 -0.25 7.06 13.16
CA GLU A 206 -0.11 7.63 11.80
C GLU A 206 1.30 8.18 11.61
N LEU A 207 2.26 7.30 11.32
CA LEU A 207 3.70 7.59 11.33
C LEU A 207 4.08 8.81 10.49
N HIS A 208 3.46 8.97 9.32
CA HIS A 208 3.78 10.06 8.39
C HIS A 208 2.82 11.26 8.50
N GLY A 209 1.99 11.28 9.55
CA GLY A 209 0.96 12.28 9.79
C GLY A 209 -0.32 12.04 9.01
N ASN A 210 -1.20 13.04 9.03
CA ASN A 210 -2.53 12.95 8.41
C ASN A 210 -2.89 14.27 7.74
N THR A 211 -3.30 14.19 6.46
CA THR A 211 -3.67 15.34 5.62
C THR A 211 -4.80 16.17 6.23
N PHE A 212 -5.56 15.62 7.16
CA PHE A 212 -6.72 16.25 7.80
C PHE A 212 -6.46 16.65 9.26
N VAL A 213 -5.21 16.53 9.73
CA VAL A 213 -4.83 16.89 11.09
C VAL A 213 -3.77 17.98 11.07
N GLU A 214 -4.01 19.02 11.87
CA GLU A 214 -3.05 20.06 12.19
C GLU A 214 -2.81 20.12 13.70
N LYS A 215 -1.62 20.55 14.12
CA LYS A 215 -1.23 20.67 15.52
C LYS A 215 -0.69 22.05 15.84
N CYS A 216 -0.94 22.55 17.05
CA CYS A 216 -0.36 23.82 17.47
C CYS A 216 1.15 23.70 17.71
N GLU A 217 1.95 24.60 17.13
CA GLU A 217 3.41 24.59 17.30
C GLU A 217 3.89 24.93 18.73
N LYS A 218 3.00 25.42 19.60
CA LYS A 218 3.32 25.79 20.99
C LYS A 218 2.82 24.77 22.02
N CYS A 219 1.54 24.41 21.97
CA CYS A 219 0.92 23.54 22.98
C CYS A 219 0.62 22.11 22.48
N ASN A 220 1.00 21.76 21.25
CA ASN A 220 0.78 20.45 20.62
C ASN A 220 -0.67 19.98 20.49
N LYS A 221 -1.68 20.79 20.89
CA LYS A 221 -3.10 20.49 20.67
C LYS A 221 -3.36 20.17 19.19
N ARG A 222 -3.90 18.97 18.93
CA ARG A 222 -4.27 18.49 17.59
C ARG A 222 -5.70 18.89 17.25
N TYR A 223 -5.94 19.12 15.96
CA TYR A 223 -7.23 19.49 15.39
C TYR A 223 -7.49 18.60 14.18
N VAL A 224 -8.52 17.77 14.28
CA VAL A 224 -9.04 17.01 13.14
C VAL A 224 -9.98 17.91 12.35
N ARG A 225 -9.79 17.94 11.03
CA ARG A 225 -10.59 18.72 10.08
C ARG A 225 -11.26 17.82 9.06
N ASN A 226 -12.36 18.29 8.53
CA ASN A 226 -13.02 17.75 7.35
C ASN A 226 -12.33 18.12 6.03
N PHE A 227 -11.51 19.18 6.03
CA PHE A 227 -10.74 19.63 4.89
C PHE A 227 -9.24 19.37 5.04
N ARG A 228 -8.54 19.35 3.90
CA ARG A 228 -7.09 19.19 3.87
C ARG A 228 -6.38 20.32 4.63
N CYS A 229 -5.64 19.95 5.67
CA CYS A 229 -4.73 20.79 6.43
C CYS A 229 -3.43 21.03 5.65
N GLY A 230 -3.49 21.85 4.60
CA GLY A 230 -2.30 22.22 3.85
C GLY A 230 -2.58 23.32 2.82
N GLY A 231 -1.54 23.99 2.37
CA GLY A 231 -1.63 25.08 1.39
C GLY A 231 -0.43 26.01 1.51
N LYS A 232 -0.17 26.84 0.48
CA LYS A 232 0.75 27.97 0.65
C LYS A 232 0.10 28.92 1.64
N ALA A 233 0.56 28.93 2.89
CA ALA A 233 0.04 29.85 3.88
C ALA A 233 0.53 31.26 3.54
N THR A 234 -0.29 32.01 2.82
CA THR A 234 0.03 33.36 2.32
C THR A 234 -0.06 34.43 3.40
N ASN A 235 -0.74 34.13 4.52
CA ASN A 235 -1.13 35.13 5.52
C ASN A 235 -0.43 34.96 6.87
N VAL A 236 0.64 34.15 6.94
CA VAL A 236 1.43 33.95 8.17
C VAL A 236 2.91 34.04 7.89
N PRO A 237 3.74 34.51 8.85
CA PRO A 237 5.18 34.57 8.66
C PRO A 237 5.75 33.21 8.28
N VAL A 238 6.56 33.21 7.22
CA VAL A 238 7.22 32.00 6.73
C VAL A 238 8.20 31.50 7.79
N ASN A 239 7.95 30.30 8.31
CA ASN A 239 8.87 29.60 9.20
C ASN A 239 9.19 28.24 8.57
N LYS A 240 10.26 28.19 7.75
CA LYS A 240 10.63 26.95 7.07
C LYS A 240 11.22 25.97 8.08
N CYS A 241 10.76 24.73 8.06
CA CYS A 241 11.36 23.63 8.80
C CYS A 241 12.85 23.54 8.45
N LYS A 242 13.71 23.39 9.45
CA LYS A 242 15.17 23.26 9.24
C LYS A 242 15.54 21.98 8.48
N HIS A 243 14.70 20.95 8.57
CA HIS A 243 14.94 19.63 8.01
C HIS A 243 14.47 19.53 6.55
N CYS A 244 13.16 19.62 6.29
CA CYS A 244 12.64 19.52 4.92
C CYS A 244 12.58 20.86 4.15
N ARG A 245 12.88 22.00 4.79
CA ARG A 245 12.87 23.36 4.19
C ARG A 245 11.50 23.85 3.71
N ILE A 246 10.41 23.19 4.15
CA ILE A 246 9.02 23.54 3.82
C ILE A 246 8.40 24.35 4.97
N ASN A 247 7.49 25.28 4.66
CA ASN A 247 6.66 25.93 5.67
C ASN A 247 5.47 25.04 5.99
N HIS A 248 5.38 24.52 7.22
CA HIS A 248 4.28 23.65 7.62
C HIS A 248 3.08 24.40 8.18
N ARG A 249 3.19 25.72 8.44
CA ARG A 249 2.07 26.51 8.97
C ARG A 249 0.89 26.46 8.01
N THR A 250 -0.30 26.29 8.55
CA THR A 250 -1.53 26.14 7.76
C THR A 250 -2.28 27.45 7.55
N GLY A 251 -1.79 28.54 8.14
CA GLY A 251 -2.45 29.85 8.12
C GLY A 251 -3.49 30.05 9.23
N ARG A 252 -3.65 29.07 10.13
CA ARG A 252 -4.57 29.13 11.28
C ARG A 252 -3.81 29.24 12.60
N VAL A 253 -4.53 29.58 13.67
CA VAL A 253 -3.98 29.70 15.04
C VAL A 253 -4.79 28.86 16.03
N CYS A 254 -4.15 28.54 17.15
CA CYS A 254 -4.76 27.82 18.27
C CYS A 254 -5.98 28.57 18.82
N ASP A 255 -7.05 27.82 19.13
CA ASP A 255 -8.27 28.38 19.71
C ASP A 255 -8.07 28.87 21.15
N ASP A 256 -7.15 28.21 21.89
CA ASP A 256 -6.75 28.59 23.24
C ASP A 256 -6.21 30.03 23.28
N GLN A 257 -6.93 30.85 24.04
CA GLN A 257 -6.67 32.28 24.22
C GLN A 257 -5.29 32.56 24.83
N LYS A 258 -4.77 31.66 25.68
CA LYS A 258 -3.46 31.81 26.29
C LYS A 258 -2.31 31.37 25.37
N CYS A 259 -2.61 30.58 24.34
CA CYS A 259 -1.60 30.02 23.46
C CYS A 259 -1.42 30.83 22.17
N LYS A 260 -2.51 30.94 21.39
CA LYS A 260 -2.57 31.56 20.05
C LYS A 260 -1.40 31.18 19.12
N GLY A 261 -0.79 30.01 19.32
CA GLY A 261 0.30 29.53 18.47
C GLY A 261 -0.20 29.17 17.08
N TYR A 262 0.65 29.26 16.07
CA TYR A 262 0.29 28.86 14.71
C TYR A 262 0.03 27.35 14.63
N LEU A 263 -0.93 26.97 13.80
CA LEU A 263 -1.21 25.56 13.51
C LEU A 263 -0.31 25.10 12.35
N MET A 264 0.23 23.89 12.50
CA MET A 264 1.13 23.21 11.59
C MET A 264 0.45 21.96 11.07
N ASN A 265 0.57 21.68 9.78
CA ASN A 265 0.16 20.37 9.27
C ASN A 265 1.06 19.28 9.86
N THR A 266 0.52 18.07 9.99
CA THR A 266 1.23 16.92 10.58
C THR A 266 2.05 16.12 9.55
N ILE A 267 2.04 16.50 8.27
CA ILE A 267 2.70 15.72 7.22
C ILE A 267 4.22 15.71 7.41
N ILE A 268 4.76 14.50 7.53
CA ILE A 268 6.19 14.25 7.60
C ILE A 268 6.75 14.15 6.18
N ASN A 269 7.80 14.92 5.87
CA ASN A 269 8.51 14.85 4.60
C ASN A 269 9.86 14.14 4.78
N PHE A 270 10.49 13.74 3.68
CA PHE A 270 11.84 13.21 3.73
C PHE A 270 12.80 14.21 4.39
N GLY A 271 13.54 13.73 5.39
CA GLY A 271 14.46 14.51 6.21
C GLY A 271 13.85 15.01 7.53
N ASP A 272 12.51 15.08 7.64
CA ASP A 272 11.84 15.37 8.92
C ASP A 272 11.93 14.15 9.87
N TYR A 273 11.86 14.40 11.17
CA TYR A 273 11.72 13.35 12.17
C TYR A 273 10.26 12.92 12.29
N LEU A 274 10.03 11.63 12.61
CA LEU A 274 8.72 11.16 13.06
C LEU A 274 8.36 11.84 14.39
N GLU A 275 7.07 12.03 14.64
CA GLU A 275 6.62 12.57 15.93
C GLU A 275 6.89 11.54 17.04
N GLU A 276 7.61 11.94 18.11
CA GLU A 276 8.06 11.03 19.17
C GLU A 276 6.91 10.26 19.84
N ASP A 277 5.80 10.95 20.15
CA ASP A 277 4.60 10.33 20.73
C ASP A 277 4.03 9.22 19.83
N VAL A 278 4.05 9.46 18.52
CA VAL A 278 3.49 8.54 17.52
C VAL A 278 4.41 7.33 17.30
N ILE A 279 5.72 7.54 17.14
CA ILE A 279 6.67 6.44 16.93
C ILE A 279 6.86 5.60 18.19
N ASN A 280 6.93 6.21 19.38
CA ASN A 280 7.06 5.46 20.64
C ASN A 280 5.84 4.56 20.87
N SER A 281 4.63 5.08 20.59
CA SER A 281 3.41 4.26 20.64
C SER A 281 3.45 3.13 19.59
N ALA A 282 3.91 3.41 18.37
CA ALA A 282 4.04 2.40 17.34
C ALA A 282 5.03 1.28 17.73
N GLU A 283 6.17 1.63 18.31
CA GLU A 283 7.17 0.70 18.82
C GLU A 283 6.65 -0.12 20.00
N GLU A 284 5.94 0.49 20.95
CA GLU A 284 5.34 -0.19 22.09
C GLU A 284 4.34 -1.27 21.62
N HIS A 285 3.46 -0.91 20.69
CA HIS A 285 2.47 -1.84 20.13
C HIS A 285 3.11 -2.89 19.22
N ALA A 286 4.20 -2.55 18.53
CA ALA A 286 4.99 -3.50 17.76
C ALA A 286 5.66 -4.55 18.65
N ALA A 287 6.28 -4.15 19.75
CA ALA A 287 6.90 -5.05 20.71
C ALA A 287 5.94 -6.08 21.32
N LYS A 288 4.65 -5.75 21.43
CA LYS A 288 3.61 -6.65 21.97
C LYS A 288 3.12 -7.68 20.96
N SER A 289 3.30 -7.45 19.66
CA SER A 289 2.66 -8.23 18.61
C SER A 289 3.24 -9.64 18.46
N ASP A 290 2.37 -10.64 18.31
CA ASP A 290 2.75 -12.01 17.92
C ASP A 290 2.38 -12.34 16.46
N LEU A 291 1.61 -11.44 15.83
CA LEU A 291 1.26 -11.44 14.41
C LEU A 291 1.22 -10.02 13.87
N VAL A 292 1.86 -9.80 12.72
CA VAL A 292 1.84 -8.54 11.98
C VAL A 292 1.22 -8.76 10.59
N LEU A 293 0.21 -7.97 10.24
CA LEU A 293 -0.39 -7.93 8.89
C LEU A 293 0.11 -6.71 8.13
N ALA A 294 1.15 -6.87 7.31
CA ALA A 294 1.65 -5.83 6.43
C ALA A 294 0.84 -5.78 5.12
N LEU A 295 0.04 -4.72 4.94
CA LEU A 295 -0.90 -4.59 3.83
C LEU A 295 -0.57 -3.36 2.96
N GLY A 296 -0.37 -3.59 1.66
CA GLY A 296 -0.21 -2.53 0.67
C GLY A 296 1.03 -1.66 0.89
N THR A 297 2.13 -2.24 1.35
CA THR A 297 3.40 -1.53 1.56
C THR A 297 4.56 -2.32 0.97
N THR A 298 5.54 -1.60 0.41
CA THR A 298 6.82 -2.20 -0.03
C THR A 298 7.83 -2.33 1.10
N LEU A 299 7.53 -1.81 2.30
CA LEU A 299 8.41 -1.86 3.48
C LEU A 299 9.81 -1.24 3.25
N GLN A 300 9.91 -0.21 2.42
CA GLN A 300 11.19 0.43 2.07
C GLN A 300 11.57 1.67 2.91
N VAL A 301 10.64 2.19 3.71
CA VAL A 301 10.84 3.47 4.42
C VAL A 301 11.19 3.20 5.87
N SER A 302 12.45 3.45 6.22
CA SER A 302 12.95 3.42 7.60
C SER A 302 12.64 4.73 8.34
N PRO A 303 12.36 4.70 9.67
CA PRO A 303 12.34 3.52 10.55
C PRO A 303 11.01 2.75 10.54
N ALA A 304 10.00 3.19 9.79
CA ALA A 304 8.68 2.55 9.80
C ALA A 304 8.71 1.05 9.45
N ASN A 305 9.58 0.64 8.52
CA ASN A 305 9.68 -0.75 8.07
C ASN A 305 10.18 -1.72 9.12
N SER A 306 11.05 -1.32 10.06
CA SER A 306 11.59 -2.22 11.08
C SER A 306 10.56 -2.64 12.14
N LEU A 307 9.45 -1.91 12.25
CA LEU A 307 8.38 -2.21 13.20
C LEU A 307 7.73 -3.57 12.95
N VAL A 308 7.75 -4.08 11.71
CA VAL A 308 7.14 -5.38 11.37
C VAL A 308 7.93 -6.57 11.93
N GLU A 309 9.18 -6.36 12.37
CA GLU A 309 10.04 -7.37 12.98
C GLU A 309 10.20 -7.19 14.49
N SER A 310 9.63 -6.12 15.08
CA SER A 310 9.84 -5.79 16.50
C SER A 310 8.99 -6.64 17.46
N GLY A 311 8.14 -7.53 16.96
CA GLY A 311 7.23 -8.37 17.76
C GLY A 311 7.90 -9.48 18.58
N GLN A 312 7.05 -10.25 19.28
CA GLN A 312 7.44 -11.42 20.07
C GLN A 312 7.95 -12.54 19.17
N THR A 313 9.12 -13.08 19.50
CA THR A 313 9.72 -14.17 18.73
C THR A 313 9.08 -15.53 19.04
N PRO A 314 8.71 -16.34 18.02
CA PRO A 314 8.76 -16.02 16.60
C PRO A 314 7.61 -15.10 16.18
N THR A 315 7.95 -13.93 15.63
CA THR A 315 6.94 -12.98 15.13
C THR A 315 6.40 -13.51 13.81
N ARG A 316 5.10 -13.75 13.74
CA ARG A 316 4.46 -14.14 12.48
C ARG A 316 4.23 -12.89 11.63
N LEU A 317 4.64 -12.95 10.37
CA LEU A 317 4.51 -11.81 9.45
C LEU A 317 3.68 -12.25 8.24
N VAL A 318 2.57 -11.56 8.00
CA VAL A 318 1.77 -11.69 6.78
C VAL A 318 2.04 -10.47 5.91
N ILE A 319 2.33 -10.68 4.64
CA ILE A 319 2.55 -9.59 3.68
C ILE A 319 1.60 -9.76 2.50
N CYS A 320 0.71 -8.80 2.33
CA CYS A 320 -0.10 -8.65 1.12
C CYS A 320 0.30 -7.38 0.38
N ASN A 321 1.00 -7.57 -0.74
CA ASN A 321 1.44 -6.49 -1.62
C ASN A 321 1.65 -7.05 -3.03
N ARG A 322 1.41 -6.27 -4.08
CA ARG A 322 1.63 -6.73 -5.47
C ARG A 322 3.12 -6.83 -5.82
N GLN A 323 3.95 -5.97 -5.25
CA GLN A 323 5.40 -5.95 -5.51
C GLN A 323 6.13 -6.78 -4.45
N VAL A 324 7.31 -7.30 -4.80
CA VAL A 324 8.23 -7.92 -3.84
C VAL A 324 8.64 -6.94 -2.74
N THR A 325 8.94 -7.47 -1.56
CA THR A 325 9.43 -6.69 -0.42
C THR A 325 10.71 -7.30 0.13
N ASP A 326 11.54 -6.49 0.80
CA ASP A 326 12.77 -6.96 1.43
C ASP A 326 12.49 -7.94 2.59
N TYR A 327 11.24 -8.04 3.04
CA TYR A 327 10.80 -8.89 4.15
C TYR A 327 10.10 -10.18 3.68
N ASP A 328 10.03 -10.44 2.37
CA ASP A 328 9.37 -11.64 1.82
C ASP A 328 10.00 -12.93 2.37
N GLN A 329 11.32 -12.95 2.58
CA GLN A 329 12.01 -14.11 3.17
C GLN A 329 11.74 -14.25 4.68
N THR A 330 11.63 -13.14 5.42
CA THR A 330 11.24 -13.17 6.84
C THR A 330 9.83 -13.74 7.00
N CYS A 331 8.91 -13.32 6.13
CA CYS A 331 7.53 -13.80 6.09
C CYS A 331 7.42 -15.33 5.85
N LEU A 332 8.34 -15.91 5.10
CA LEU A 332 8.34 -17.32 4.71
C LEU A 332 9.23 -18.22 5.59
N LYS A 333 9.74 -17.72 6.73
CA LYS A 333 10.49 -18.55 7.69
C LYS A 333 9.62 -19.71 8.19
N LEU A 334 10.24 -20.86 8.35
CA LEU A 334 9.60 -22.06 8.88
C LEU A 334 9.78 -22.14 10.40
N ASP A 335 8.81 -22.74 11.08
CA ASP A 335 8.92 -23.12 12.47
C ASP A 335 9.67 -24.45 12.64
N GLU A 336 9.79 -24.93 13.88
CA GLU A 336 10.48 -26.18 14.22
C GLU A 336 9.84 -27.43 13.60
N LYS A 337 8.58 -27.35 13.17
CA LYS A 337 7.84 -28.42 12.51
C LYS A 337 7.90 -28.33 10.99
N GLY A 338 8.56 -27.31 10.44
CA GLY A 338 8.63 -27.05 9.01
C GLY A 338 7.40 -26.33 8.45
N GLU A 339 6.53 -25.79 9.30
CA GLU A 339 5.35 -25.02 8.88
C GLU A 339 5.74 -23.54 8.70
N THR A 340 5.22 -22.89 7.66
CA THR A 340 5.50 -21.46 7.43
C THR A 340 4.90 -20.61 8.54
N LEU A 341 5.71 -19.79 9.20
CA LEU A 341 5.29 -18.91 10.29
C LEU A 341 4.31 -17.82 9.83
N GLY A 342 4.50 -17.32 8.61
CA GLY A 342 3.74 -16.22 8.03
C GLY A 342 2.99 -16.59 6.76
N SER A 343 2.63 -15.59 5.95
CA SER A 343 2.00 -15.80 4.64
C SER A 343 2.29 -14.64 3.69
N ARG A 344 2.79 -14.96 2.49
CA ARG A 344 3.07 -13.99 1.43
C ARG A 344 2.04 -14.10 0.31
N VAL A 345 1.25 -13.04 0.13
CA VAL A 345 0.20 -12.96 -0.89
C VAL A 345 0.48 -11.84 -1.90
N PHE A 346 0.79 -12.20 -3.13
CA PHE A 346 0.92 -11.24 -4.21
C PHE A 346 -0.46 -10.87 -4.77
N GLY A 347 -0.92 -9.64 -4.55
CA GLY A 347 -2.22 -9.23 -5.09
C GLY A 347 -2.86 -8.03 -4.41
N ASP A 348 -4.16 -7.89 -4.63
CA ASP A 348 -4.97 -6.78 -4.13
C ASP A 348 -5.40 -7.04 -2.68
N CYS A 349 -5.07 -6.11 -1.77
CA CYS A 349 -5.49 -6.24 -0.36
C CYS A 349 -7.01 -6.38 -0.22
N ASP A 350 -7.80 -5.67 -1.02
CA ASP A 350 -9.27 -5.78 -0.99
C ASP A 350 -9.76 -7.18 -1.37
N LYS A 351 -9.09 -7.89 -2.29
CA LYS A 351 -9.45 -9.27 -2.64
C LYS A 351 -9.07 -10.22 -1.51
N LEU A 352 -7.86 -10.11 -0.97
CA LEU A 352 -7.42 -10.91 0.16
C LEU A 352 -8.35 -10.71 1.36
N MET A 353 -8.60 -9.46 1.75
CA MET A 353 -9.39 -9.15 2.94
C MET A 353 -10.83 -9.63 2.79
N ARG A 354 -11.43 -9.65 1.59
CA ARG A 354 -12.74 -10.28 1.37
C ARG A 354 -12.72 -11.77 1.70
N GLU A 355 -11.69 -12.48 1.23
CA GLU A 355 -11.55 -13.91 1.52
C GLU A 355 -11.26 -14.18 2.99
N VAL A 356 -10.43 -13.35 3.64
CA VAL A 356 -10.15 -13.44 5.09
C VAL A 356 -11.41 -13.18 5.90
N MET A 357 -12.16 -12.12 5.60
CA MET A 357 -13.39 -11.77 6.31
C MET A 357 -14.46 -12.85 6.19
N ARG A 358 -14.56 -13.56 5.04
CA ARG A 358 -15.42 -14.75 4.88
C ARG A 358 -15.12 -15.89 5.84
N ARG A 359 -13.87 -16.00 6.29
CA ARG A 359 -13.41 -17.08 7.18
C ARG A 359 -13.44 -16.66 8.64
N ILE A 360 -13.37 -15.36 8.92
CA ILE A 360 -13.39 -14.82 10.29
C ILE A 360 -14.81 -14.56 10.77
N LEU A 361 -15.62 -13.85 10.00
CA LEU A 361 -16.97 -13.48 10.42
C LEU A 361 -17.97 -14.62 10.14
N PRO A 362 -18.92 -14.88 11.06
CA PRO A 362 -20.10 -15.68 10.76
C PRO A 362 -20.83 -15.16 9.52
N GLU A 363 -21.40 -16.06 8.72
CA GLU A 363 -21.99 -15.71 7.43
C GLU A 363 -23.08 -14.64 7.54
N GLU A 364 -24.03 -14.81 8.46
CA GLU A 364 -25.12 -13.85 8.68
C GLU A 364 -24.60 -12.46 9.06
N GLU A 365 -23.61 -12.39 9.95
CA GLU A 365 -23.00 -11.12 10.35
C GLU A 365 -22.27 -10.46 9.19
N ARG A 366 -21.52 -11.24 8.41
CA ARG A 366 -20.79 -10.74 7.23
C ARG A 366 -21.74 -10.20 6.17
N VAL A 367 -22.81 -10.93 5.86
CA VAL A 367 -23.80 -10.51 4.85
C VAL A 367 -24.40 -9.17 5.25
N LYS A 368 -24.90 -9.06 6.49
CA LYS A 368 -25.43 -7.80 7.01
C LYS A 368 -24.40 -6.66 6.95
N TRP A 369 -23.17 -6.93 7.38
CA TRP A 369 -22.09 -5.94 7.32
C TRP A 369 -21.77 -5.49 5.89
N GLU A 370 -21.85 -6.38 4.90
CA GLU A 370 -21.65 -6.04 3.49
C GLU A 370 -22.83 -5.27 2.89
N GLU A 371 -24.08 -5.59 3.27
CA GLU A 371 -25.29 -4.86 2.86
C GLU A 371 -25.29 -3.41 3.39
N ASP A 372 -24.89 -3.23 4.64
CA ASP A 372 -24.79 -1.91 5.31
C ASP A 372 -23.68 -1.01 4.72
N ARG A 373 -22.86 -1.53 3.79
CA ARG A 373 -21.76 -0.78 3.20
C ARG A 373 -22.24 0.49 2.48
N SER A 374 -23.40 0.43 1.82
CA SER A 374 -23.97 1.60 1.14
C SER A 374 -24.25 2.76 2.09
N VAL A 375 -24.76 2.47 3.29
CA VAL A 375 -25.03 3.44 4.36
C VAL A 375 -23.73 4.02 4.92
N ARG A 376 -22.70 3.17 5.12
CA ARG A 376 -21.37 3.63 5.54
C ARG A 376 -20.75 4.60 4.53
N MET A 377 -20.87 4.32 3.23
CA MET A 377 -20.37 5.24 2.18
C MET A 377 -21.02 6.64 2.26
N LEU A 378 -22.33 6.71 2.52
CA LEU A 378 -23.03 7.99 2.71
C LEU A 378 -22.58 8.72 3.98
N THR A 379 -22.29 7.96 5.04
CA THR A 379 -21.76 8.50 6.30
C THR A 379 -20.39 9.14 6.08
N TYR A 380 -19.48 8.46 5.36
CA TYR A 380 -18.16 9.00 5.03
C TYR A 380 -18.24 10.29 4.21
N ASP A 381 -19.15 10.35 3.23
CA ASP A 381 -19.39 11.58 2.46
C ASP A 381 -19.85 12.74 3.34
N THR A 382 -20.71 12.45 4.33
CA THR A 382 -21.24 13.47 5.24
C THR A 382 -20.14 14.01 6.17
N GLN A 383 -19.32 13.12 6.73
CA GLN A 383 -18.19 13.49 7.60
C GLN A 383 -17.13 14.36 6.91
N ARG A 384 -17.02 14.29 5.58
CA ARG A 384 -16.10 15.11 4.78
C ARG A 384 -16.72 16.40 4.21
N LYS A 385 -18.05 16.57 4.30
CA LYS A 385 -18.80 17.73 3.78
C LYS A 385 -19.18 18.76 4.85
N LEU A 386 -19.42 18.32 6.10
CA LEU A 386 -19.41 19.17 7.30
C LEU A 386 -18.00 19.70 7.48
#